data_AF-A0A1I0H794-F1
#
_entry.id   AF-A0A1I0H794-F1
#
_cell.length_a   1.000
_cell.length_b   1.000
_cell.length_c   1.000
_cell.angle_alpha   90.00
_cell.angle_beta   90.00
_cell.angle_gamma   90.00
#
_symmetry.space_group_name_H-M   'P 1'
#
loop_
_entity.id
_entity.type
_entity.pdbx_description
1 polymer ?
#
loop_
_entity_poly.entity_id
_entity_poly.type
_entity_poly.pdbx_seq_one_letter_code
_entity_poly.pdbx_strand_id
1 'polypeptide(L)' 'MDVMKRNALLKLLIACYFLYLALPSIREMTTSASSLFWAAWIVFFVLVAGANLGVLLDIKSGKSVEHSENKRIFVKQN' A
#
# COMPACT_ATOMS: atom_id res chain seq x y z
N MET A 1 8.24 13.28 2.10
CA MET A 1 7.83 11.91 1.74
C MET A 1 7.29 11.95 0.32
N ASP A 2 7.89 11.19 -0.62
CA ASP A 2 7.44 11.15 -2.01
C ASP A 2 5.95 10.82 -2.13
N VAL A 3 5.29 11.39 -3.15
CA VAL A 3 3.87 11.15 -3.44
C VAL A 3 3.55 9.65 -3.50
N MET A 4 4.46 8.85 -4.06
CA MET A 4 4.34 7.39 -4.15
C MET A 4 4.42 6.69 -2.79
N LYS A 5 5.33 7.12 -1.90
CA LYS A 5 5.44 6.58 -0.53
C LYS A 5 4.24 6.93 0.33
N ARG A 6 3.75 8.17 0.22
CA ARG A 6 2.50 8.58 0.87
C ARG A 6 1.33 7.69 0.42
N ASN A 7 1.24 7.43 -0.89
CA ASN A 7 0.17 6.60 -1.44
C ASN A 7 0.28 5.13 -1.00
N ALA A 8 1.50 4.58 -0.92
CA ALA A 8 1.73 3.24 -0.38
C ALA A 8 1.32 3.13 1.11
N LEU A 9 1.59 4.17 1.91
CA LEU A 9 1.17 4.24 3.31
C LEU A 9 -0.36 4.33 3.44
N LEU A 10 -1.01 5.19 2.66
CA LEU A 10 -2.48 5.27 2.64
C LEU A 10 -3.10 3.93 2.24
N LYS A 11 -2.55 3.26 1.22
CA LYS A 11 -3.01 1.93 0.78
C LYS A 11 -2.88 0.89 1.89
N LEU A 12 -1.77 0.90 2.63
CA LEU A 12 -1.57 -0.01 3.76
C LEU A 12 -2.56 0.27 4.90
N LEU A 13 -2.80 1.55 5.23
CA LEU A 13 -3.78 1.95 6.25
C LEU A 13 -5.20 1.48 5.88
N ILE A 14 -5.60 1.70 4.63
CA ILE A 14 -6.89 1.24 4.09
C ILE A 14 -7.01 -0.28 4.19
N ALA A 15 -5.94 -1.01 3.85
CA ALA A 15 -5.95 -2.46 3.89
C ALA A 15 -6.13 -2.95 5.34
N CYS A 16 -5.39 -2.40 6.30
CA CYS A 16 -5.53 -2.72 7.71
C CYS A 16 -6.94 -2.39 8.24
N TYR A 17 -7.53 -1.29 7.77
CA TYR A 17 -8.91 -0.92 8.12
C TYR A 17 -9.92 -1.96 7.62
N PHE A 18 -9.79 -2.43 6.37
CA PHE A 18 -10.65 -3.51 5.87
C PHE A 18 -10.46 -4.83 6.62
N LEU A 19 -9.23 -5.14 7.04
CA LEU A 19 -8.98 -6.31 7.87
C LEU A 19 -9.67 -6.21 9.24
N TYR A 20 -9.62 -5.03 9.86
CA TYR A 20 -10.31 -4.76 11.11
C TYR A 20 -11.82 -4.97 11.00
N LEU A 21 -12.44 -4.50 9.91
CA LEU A 21 -13.87 -4.72 9.65
C LEU A 21 -14.21 -6.18 9.38
N ALA A 22 -13.28 -6.95 8.80
CA ALA A 22 -13.49 -8.35 8.48
C ALA A 22 -13.40 -9.30 9.70
N LEU A 23 -12.65 -8.92 10.74
CA LEU A 23 -12.45 -9.72 11.97
C LEU A 23 -13.73 -10.25 12.66
N PRO A 24 -14.81 -9.46 12.85
CA PRO A 24 -16.06 -10.00 13.40
C PRO A 24 -16.68 -11.09 12.50
N SER A 25 -16.62 -10.93 11.19
CA SER A 25 -17.17 -11.88 10.21
C SER A 25 -16.41 -13.22 10.18
N ILE A 26 -15.16 -13.24 10.63
CA ILE A 26 -14.37 -14.46 10.79
C ILE A 26 -14.92 -15.33 11.94
N ARG A 27 -15.55 -14.73 12.96
CA ARG A 27 -16.07 -15.47 14.14
C ARG A 27 -17.36 -16.23 13.84
N GLU A 28 -18.10 -15.82 12.82
CA GLU A 28 -19.36 -16.41 12.37
C GLU A 28 -19.15 -17.58 11.36
N MET A 29 -17.91 -18.07 11.22
CA MET A 29 -17.59 -19.18 10.31
C MET A 29 -18.20 -20.49 10.79
N THR A 30 -19.31 -20.88 10.18
CA THR A 30 -20.04 -22.12 10.47
C THR A 30 -19.81 -23.21 9.42
N THR A 31 -19.21 -22.88 8.28
CA THR A 31 -19.07 -23.80 7.12
C THR A 31 -17.63 -23.97 6.65
N SER A 32 -17.27 -25.15 6.13
CA SER A 32 -15.94 -25.41 5.55
C SER A 32 -15.60 -24.53 4.34
N ALA A 33 -16.62 -24.09 3.59
CA ALA A 33 -16.41 -23.13 2.49
C ALA A 33 -15.98 -21.76 3.02
N SER A 34 -16.58 -21.31 4.13
CA SER A 34 -16.22 -20.03 4.75
C SER A 34 -14.78 -20.03 5.28
N SER A 35 -14.30 -21.13 5.87
CA SER A 35 -12.92 -21.21 6.35
C SER A 35 -11.88 -21.11 5.22
N LEU A 36 -12.15 -21.74 4.08
CA LEU A 36 -11.27 -21.70 2.92
C LEU A 36 -11.24 -20.31 2.28
N PHE A 37 -12.40 -19.65 2.20
CA PHE A 37 -12.51 -18.26 1.75
C PHE A 37 -11.68 -17.31 2.64
N TRP A 38 -11.83 -17.40 3.96
CA TRP A 38 -11.12 -16.53 4.88
C TRP A 38 -9.61 -16.82 4.91
N ALA A 39 -9.19 -18.08 4.78
CA ALA A 39 -7.79 -18.42 4.62
C ALA A 39 -7.18 -17.78 3.35
N ALA A 40 -7.85 -17.92 2.21
CA ALA A 40 -7.42 -17.29 0.96
C ALA A 40 -7.41 -15.75 1.05
N TRP A 41 -8.42 -15.17 1.72
CA TRP A 41 -8.54 -13.74 1.96
C TRP A 41 -7.35 -13.19 2.76
N ILE A 42 -6.94 -13.89 3.83
CA ILE A 42 -5.78 -13.49 4.64
C ILE A 42 -4.49 -13.56 3.83
N VAL A 43 -4.29 -14.62 3.04
CA VAL A 43 -3.11 -14.74 2.16
C VAL A 43 -3.06 -13.59 1.15
N PHE A 44 -4.19 -13.28 0.51
CA PHE A 44 -4.29 -12.15 -0.41
C PHE A 44 -3.97 -10.81 0.29
N PHE A 45 -4.54 -10.60 1.49
CA PHE A 45 -4.24 -9.42 2.29
C PHE A 45 -2.75 -9.28 2.59
N VAL A 46 -2.08 -10.36 3.03
CA VAL A 46 -0.64 -10.37 3.32
C VAL A 46 0.18 -10.03 2.08
N LEU A 47 -0.18 -10.54 0.90
CA LEU A 47 0.49 -10.20 -0.36
C LEU A 47 0.35 -8.71 -0.69
N VAL A 48 -0.87 -8.17 -0.59
CA VAL A 48 -1.12 -6.75 -0.85
C VAL A 48 -0.39 -5.86 0.16
N ALA A 49 -0.49 -6.17 1.46
CA ALA A 49 0.20 -5.45 2.51
C ALA A 49 1.73 -5.53 2.33
N GLY A 50 2.26 -6.71 2.02
CA GLY A 50 3.68 -6.95 1.77
C GLY A 50 4.22 -6.19 0.58
N ALA A 51 3.49 -6.14 -0.55
CA ALA A 51 3.89 -5.36 -1.72
C ALA A 51 3.95 -3.85 -1.42
N ASN A 52 2.96 -3.32 -0.68
CA ASN A 52 2.95 -1.90 -0.29
C ASN A 52 4.00 -1.60 0.79
N LEU A 53 4.26 -2.53 1.71
CA LEU A 53 5.38 -2.45 2.66
C LEU A 53 6.72 -2.49 1.95
N GLY A 54 6.87 -3.27 0.87
CA GLY A 54 8.09 -3.29 0.05
C GLY A 54 8.41 -1.92 -0.54
N VAL A 55 7.40 -1.18 -1.02
CA VAL A 55 7.56 0.22 -1.50
C VAL A 55 7.96 1.18 -0.38
N LEU A 56 7.50 0.92 0.86
CA LEU A 56 7.92 1.69 2.03
C LEU A 56 9.34 1.31 2.50
N LEU A 57 9.71 0.03 2.43
CA LEU A 57 11.01 -0.50 2.83
C LEU A 57 12.11 -0.26 1.78
N ASP A 58 11.73 0.01 0.52
CA ASP A 58 12.59 0.58 -0.52
C ASP A 58 12.95 2.06 -0.23
N ILE A 59 13.17 2.36 1.04
CA ILE A 59 13.72 3.59 1.60
C ILE A 59 15.24 3.63 1.43
N LYS A 60 15.92 2.51 1.17
CA LYS A 60 17.39 2.46 1.05
C LYS A 60 17.94 2.65 -0.36
N SER A 61 17.15 2.52 -1.42
CA SER A 61 17.62 2.87 -2.76
C SER A 61 17.45 4.37 -2.95
N GLY A 62 18.51 5.12 -2.65
CA GLY A 62 18.55 6.57 -2.77
C GLY A 62 18.22 7.01 -4.19
N LYS A 63 16.97 7.39 -4.43
CA LYS A 63 16.60 8.14 -5.61
C LYS A 63 16.46 9.61 -5.21
N SER A 64 17.56 10.32 -5.40
CA SER A 64 17.53 11.73 -5.76
C SER A 64 16.42 11.95 -6.78
N VAL A 65 15.32 12.56 -6.35
CA VAL A 65 14.39 13.20 -7.28
C VAL A 65 14.59 14.68 -7.04
N GLU A 66 15.66 15.16 -7.66
CA GLU A 66 15.78 16.52 -8.16
C GLU A 66 14.43 16.89 -8.77
N HIS A 67 13.67 17.70 -8.03
CA HIS A 67 12.40 18.23 -8.48
C HIS A 67 12.73 19.25 -9.56
N SER A 68 12.88 18.76 -10.79
CA SER A 68 13.01 19.53 -12.01
C SER A 68 11.69 20.24 -12.32
N GLU A 69 11.31 21.19 -11.47
CA GLU A 69 10.37 22.26 -11.82
C GLU A 69 11.09 23.58 -12.11
N ASN A 70 12.43 23.64 -11.94
CA ASN A 70 13.24 24.79 -12.35
C ASN A 70 13.75 24.68 -13.80
N LYS A 71 12.90 24.24 -14.75
CA LYS A 71 13.24 24.28 -16.19
C LYS A 71 12.31 25.18 -17.01
N ARG A 72 11.28 25.76 -16.39
CA ARG A 72 10.42 26.74 -17.07
C ARG A 72 10.91 28.19 -16.91
N ILE A 73 11.84 28.44 -16.01
CA ILE A 73 12.35 29.80 -15.74
C ILE A 73 13.44 30.19 -16.75
N PHE A 74 14.22 29.23 -17.25
CA PHE A 74 15.36 29.49 -18.16
C PHE A 74 15.00 29.59 -19.65
N VAL A 75 13.79 29.22 -20.07
CA VAL A 75 13.38 29.29 -21.49
C VAL A 75 12.77 30.64 -21.87
N LYS A 76 12.46 31.51 -20.89
CA LYS A 76 11.83 32.82 -21.14
C LYS A 76 12.81 34.00 -21.12
N GLN A 77 14.12 33.75 -21.05
CA GLN A 77 15.16 34.78 -21.03
C GLN A 77 16.10 34.71 -22.24
N ASN A 78 15.57 34.47 -23.44
CA ASN A 78 16.29 34.73 -24.68
C ASN A 78 15.36 35.20 -25.79
#